data_AF-A0A7J3AP36-F1
#
_entry.id   AF-A0A7J3AP36-F1
#
_cell.length_a   1.000
_cell.length_b   1.000
_cell.length_c   1.000
_cell.angle_alpha   90.00
_cell.angle_beta   90.00
_cell.angle_gamma   90.00
#
_symmetry.space_group_name_H-M   'P 1'
#
loop_
_entity.id
_entity.type
_entity.pdbx_description
1 polymer ?
#
loop_
_entity_poly.entity_id
_entity_poly.type
_entity_poly.pdbx_seq_one_letter_code
_entity_poly.pdbx_strand_id
1 'polypeptide(L)'
;MSLLRMKDIRAMRPEELREKLESLEDELMHERGVAAMGGAPPSPGRLRALRTNVARIRTVMRELEIEKERKGGKKSKEENA
;
A
#
# COMPACT_ATOMS: atom_id res chain seq x y z
N MET A 1 6.76 -8.69 -12.97
CA MET A 1 5.90 -8.59 -11.76
C MET A 1 4.52 -8.11 -12.17
N SER A 2 3.45 -8.64 -11.57
CA SER A 2 2.07 -8.21 -11.83
C SER A 2 1.62 -7.08 -10.88
N LEU A 3 0.73 -6.21 -11.36
CA LEU A 3 0.06 -5.23 -10.52
C LEU A 3 -1.00 -5.92 -9.64
N LEU A 4 -1.04 -5.57 -8.36
CA LEU A 4 -2.08 -6.03 -7.42
C LEU A 4 -3.42 -5.40 -7.78
N ARG A 5 -4.50 -6.19 -7.83
CA ARG A 5 -5.83 -5.66 -8.11
C ARG A 5 -6.36 -4.95 -6.87
N MET A 6 -7.04 -3.82 -7.07
CA MET A 6 -7.61 -3.05 -5.96
C MET A 6 -8.62 -3.83 -5.13
N LYS A 7 -9.36 -4.77 -5.75
CA LYS A 7 -10.31 -5.63 -5.04
C LYS A 7 -9.61 -6.50 -4.00
N ASP A 8 -8.47 -7.09 -4.39
CA ASP A 8 -7.69 -7.98 -3.53
C ASP A 8 -7.09 -7.20 -2.35
N ILE A 9 -6.55 -6.00 -2.62
CA ILE A 9 -6.00 -5.12 -1.57
C ILE A 9 -7.10 -4.72 -0.56
N ARG A 10 -8.30 -4.36 -1.04
CA ARG A 10 -9.41 -3.98 -0.14
C ARG A 10 -9.96 -5.15 0.67
N ALA A 11 -9.73 -6.39 0.24
CA ALA A 11 -10.15 -7.60 0.95
C ALA A 11 -9.16 -8.04 2.04
N MET A 12 -7.92 -7.52 2.03
CA MET A 12 -6.91 -7.83 3.04
C MET A 12 -7.22 -7.17 4.38
N ARG A 13 -6.79 -7.82 5.46
CA ARG A 13 -6.85 -7.23 6.81
C ARG A 13 -5.84 -6.09 6.96
N PRO A 14 -6.08 -5.11 7.85
CA PRO A 14 -5.14 -3.99 8.05
C PRO A 14 -3.70 -4.44 8.40
N GLU A 15 -3.57 -5.53 9.15
CA GLU A 15 -2.28 -6.11 9.52
C GLU A 15 -1.59 -6.74 8.30
N GLU A 16 -2.33 -7.50 7.50
CA GLU A 16 -1.83 -8.10 6.25
C GLU A 16 -1.42 -7.01 5.24
N LEU A 17 -2.13 -5.89 5.19
CA LEU A 17 -1.76 -4.75 4.36
C LEU A 17 -0.42 -4.14 4.78
N ARG A 18 -0.14 -4.06 6.09
CA ARG A 18 1.14 -3.55 6.61
C ARG A 18 2.29 -4.49 6.28
N GLU A 19 2.13 -5.77 6.57
CA GLU A 19 3.13 -6.80 6.24
C GLU A 19 3.42 -6.81 4.73
N LYS A 20 2.37 -6.70 3.92
CA LYS A 20 2.52 -6.65 2.46
C LYS A 20 3.20 -5.38 1.98
N LEU A 21 2.91 -4.25 2.62
CA LEU A 21 3.54 -2.97 2.33
C LEU A 21 5.05 -3.03 2.60
N GLU A 22 5.43 -3.51 3.78
CA GLU A 22 6.83 -3.65 4.20
C GLU A 22 7.62 -4.52 3.22
N SER A 23 7.09 -5.71 2.89
CA SER A 23 7.70 -6.59 1.88
C SER A 23 7.89 -5.92 0.51
N LEU A 24 6.92 -5.13 0.05
CA LEU A 24 7.02 -4.43 -1.23
C LEU A 24 7.98 -3.23 -1.19
N GLU A 25 8.13 -2.60 -0.03
CA GLU A 25 9.07 -1.51 0.18
C GLU A 25 10.52 -2.01 0.21
N ASP A 26 10.77 -3.17 0.82
CA ASP A 26 12.07 -3.85 0.79
C ASP A 26 12.46 -4.24 -0.65
N GLU A 27 11.54 -4.85 -1.40
CA GLU A 27 11.76 -5.15 -2.82
C GLU A 27 12.05 -3.88 -3.62
N LEU A 28 11.31 -2.80 -3.36
CA LEU A 28 11.51 -1.52 -4.04
C LEU A 28 12.86 -0.89 -3.70
N MET A 29 13.31 -1.00 -2.44
CA MET A 29 14.63 -0.54 -2.01
C MET A 29 15.73 -1.29 -2.76
N HIS A 30 15.64 -2.61 -2.82
CA HIS A 30 16.63 -3.43 -3.53
C HIS A 30 16.71 -3.06 -5.01
N GLU A 31 15.57 -2.97 -5.71
CA GLU A 31 15.53 -2.62 -7.13
C GLU A 31 16.06 -1.20 -7.41
N ARG A 32 15.84 -0.26 -6.47
CA ARG A 32 16.46 1.08 -6.55
C ARG A 32 17.98 1.02 -6.42
N GLY A 33 18.50 0.18 -5.53
CA GLY A 33 19.95 -0.05 -5.38
C GLY A 33 20.57 -0.57 -6.67
N VAL A 34 19.97 -1.61 -7.27
CA VAL A 34 20.42 -2.16 -8.56
C VAL A 34 20.41 -1.09 -9.66
N ALA A 35 19.30 -0.35 -9.79
CA ALA A 35 19.19 0.71 -10.78
C ALA A 35 20.22 1.85 -10.58
N ALA A 36 20.50 2.22 -9.32
CA ALA A 36 21.47 3.25 -8.99
C ALA A 36 22.91 2.85 -9.34
N MET A 37 23.25 1.56 -9.22
CA MET A 37 24.55 1.02 -9.64
C MET A 37 24.67 0.88 -11.16
N GLY A 38 23.66 1.28 -11.95
CA GLY A 38 23.61 1.08 -13.39
C GLY A 38 23.30 -0.36 -13.81
N GLY A 39 22.84 -1.19 -12.86
CA GLY A 39 22.42 -2.55 -13.14
C GLY A 39 21.12 -2.58 -13.96
N ALA A 40 21.05 -3.50 -14.91
CA ALA A 40 19.82 -3.74 -15.65
C ALA A 40 18.74 -4.33 -14.71
N PRO A 41 17.50 -3.81 -14.73
CA PRO A 41 16.41 -4.42 -13.98
C PRO A 41 16.16 -5.86 -14.45
N PRO A 42 15.83 -6.80 -13.55
CA PRO A 42 15.57 -8.20 -13.92
C PRO A 42 14.34 -8.37 -14.82
N SER A 43 13.42 -7.40 -14.82
CA SER A 43 12.34 -7.34 -15.81
C SER A 43 11.91 -5.89 -16.10
N PRO A 44 11.57 -5.57 -17.37
CA PRO A 44 11.11 -4.24 -17.72
C PRO A 44 9.82 -3.91 -16.97
N GLY A 45 9.75 -2.68 -16.45
CA GLY A 45 8.57 -2.20 -15.72
C GLY A 45 8.39 -2.75 -14.30
N ARG A 46 9.28 -3.61 -13.79
CA ARG A 46 9.20 -4.09 -12.39
C ARG A 46 9.22 -2.95 -11.39
N LEU A 47 10.17 -2.02 -11.54
CA LEU A 47 10.28 -0.86 -10.66
C LEU A 47 9.00 0.00 -10.66
N ARG A 48 8.38 0.16 -11.84
CA ARG A 48 7.09 0.86 -11.98
C ARG A 48 5.98 0.11 -11.26
N ALA A 49 5.90 -1.21 -11.43
CA ALA A 49 4.89 -2.05 -10.78
C ALA A 49 4.99 -2.01 -9.25
N LEU A 50 6.21 -2.12 -8.70
CA LEU A 50 6.47 -2.01 -7.25
C LEU A 50 5.98 -0.67 -6.71
N ARG A 51 6.38 0.44 -7.33
CA ARG A 51 5.94 1.79 -6.94
C ARG A 51 4.41 1.92 -6.96
N THR A 52 3.75 1.38 -7.98
CA THR A 52 2.28 1.42 -8.07
C THR A 52 1.62 0.55 -7.01
N ASN A 53 2.14 -0.64 -6.72
CA ASN A 53 1.58 -1.52 -5.69
C ASN A 53 1.71 -0.88 -4.29
N VAL A 54 2.88 -0.32 -3.95
CA VAL A 54 3.10 0.44 -2.70
C VAL A 54 2.10 1.60 -2.59
N ALA A 55 1.94 2.39 -3.65
CA ALA A 55 1.00 3.51 -3.66
C ALA A 55 -0.44 3.06 -3.40
N ARG A 56 -0.89 1.98 -4.06
CA ARG A 56 -2.26 1.43 -3.90
C ARG A 56 -2.53 0.98 -2.47
N ILE A 57 -1.59 0.28 -1.84
CA ILE A 57 -1.75 -0.18 -0.45
C ILE A 57 -1.83 1.02 0.49
N ARG A 58 -0.92 2.00 0.36
CA ARG A 58 -0.95 3.23 1.16
C ARG A 58 -2.27 4.00 0.99
N THR A 59 -2.81 4.06 -0.23
CA THR A 59 -4.13 4.67 -0.48
C THR A 59 -5.24 3.95 0.29
N VAL A 60 -5.32 2.62 0.21
CA VAL A 60 -6.35 1.85 0.92
C VAL A 60 -6.21 2.00 2.43
N MET A 61 -4.99 1.96 2.96
CA MET A 61 -4.76 2.20 4.39
C MET A 61 -5.27 3.58 4.83
N ARG A 62 -4.99 4.63 4.05
CA ARG A 62 -5.48 5.98 4.34
C ARG A 62 -7.01 6.08 4.26
N GLU A 63 -7.63 5.41 3.30
CA GLU A 63 -9.10 5.35 3.21
C GLU A 63 -9.71 4.71 4.47
N LEU A 64 -9.11 3.62 4.97
CA LEU A 64 -9.54 2.97 6.21
C LEU A 64 -9.39 3.87 7.45
N GLU A 65 -8.31 4.65 7.53
CA GLU A 65 -8.10 5.64 8.59
C GLU A 65 -9.18 6.72 8.57
N ILE A 66 -9.42 7.32 7.40
CA ILE A 66 -10.46 8.35 7.23
C ILE A 66 -11.85 7.79 7.58
N GLU A 67 -12.14 6.54 7.22
CA GLU A 67 -13.41 5.91 7.56
C GLU A 67 -13.56 5.69 9.07
N LYS A 68 -12.48 5.29 9.76
CA LYS A 68 -12.47 5.17 11.24
C LYS A 68 -12.70 6.52 11.91
N GLU A 69 -12.03 7.58 11.47
CA GLU A 69 -12.22 8.95 11.97
C GLU A 69 -13.67 9.42 11.79
N ARG A 70 -14.25 9.18 10.61
CA ARG A 70 -15.67 9.52 10.32
C ARG A 70 -16.64 8.76 11.21
N LYS A 71 -16.39 7.48 11.52
CA LYS A 71 -17.23 6.68 12.43
C LYS A 71 -17.08 7.13 13.88
N GLY A 72 -15.87 7.46 14.32
CA GLY A 72 -15.60 8.01 15.65
C GLY A 72 -16.32 9.33 15.90
N GLY A 73 -16.31 10.25 14.93
CA GLY A 73 -17.01 11.53 15.03
C GLY A 73 -18.54 11.46 14.93
N LYS A 74 -19.11 10.35 14.46
CA LYS A 74 -20.57 10.10 14.50
C LYS A 74 -21.03 9.59 15.85
N LYS A 75 -20.29 8.65 16.45
CA LYS A 75 -20.59 8.13 17.79
C LYS A 75 -20.61 9.23 18.86
N SER A 76 -19.65 10.15 18.81
CA SER A 76 -19.60 11.27 19.76
C SER A 76 -20.73 12.28 19.59
N LYS A 77 -21.39 12.35 18.42
CA LYS A 77 -22.59 13.18 18.20
C LYS A 77 -23.88 12.50 18.65
N GLU A 78 -23.96 11.17 18.54
CA GLU A 78 -25.10 10.38 19.06
C GLU A 78 -25.09 10.25 20.59
N GLU A 79 -23.91 10.19 21.23
CA GLU A 79 -23.83 10.13 22.71
C GLU A 79 -24.11 11.47 23.41
N ASN A 80 -24.09 12.59 22.68
CA ASN A 80 -24.32 13.95 23.21
C ASN A 80 -25.65 14.57 22.77
N ALA A 81 -26.53 13.79 22.14
CA ALA A 81 -27.89 14.18 21.74
C ALA A 81 -28.92 13.44 22.59
#